data_AF-A0A917RW46-F1
#
_entry.id   AF-A0A917RW46-F1
#
_cell.length_a   1.000
_cell.length_b   1.000
_cell.length_c   1.000
_cell.angle_alpha   90.00
_cell.angle_beta   90.00
_cell.angle_gamma   90.00
#
_symmetry.space_group_name_H-M   'P 1'
#
loop_
_entity.id
_entity.type
_entity.pdbx_description
1 polymer ?
#
loop_
_entity_poly.entity_id
_entity_poly.type
_entity_poly.pdbx_seq_one_letter_code
_entity_poly.pdbx_strand_id
1 'polypeptide(L)' 'MEQVVEILAGAYSFRPLLPVDTGGGALGEGRLHGMTHLAEAVLQVTGRGGDRKVPGASRALATVSNGLSKSAVFVFSRDS' A
#
# COMPACT_ATOMS: atom_id res chain seq x y z
N MET A 1 -1.53 14.14 -9.60
CA MET A 1 -0.55 14.37 -8.51
C MET A 1 -0.90 13.39 -7.41
N GLU A 2 -0.46 12.14 -7.52
CA GLU A 2 -1.02 11.05 -6.72
C GLU A 2 0.09 10.26 -6.02
N GLN A 3 -0.20 9.82 -4.81
CA GLN A 3 0.51 8.77 -4.09
C GLN A 3 -0.53 7.72 -3.81
N VAL A 4 -0.26 6.49 -4.22
CA VAL A 4 -1.20 5.38 -4.10
C VAL A 4 -0.46 4.18 -3.54
N VAL A 5 -1.00 3.57 -2.51
CA VAL A 5 -0.61 2.22 -2.07
C VAL A 5 -1.64 1.24 -2.55
N GLU A 6 -1.17 0.20 -3.24
CA GLU A 6 -1.97 -0.94 -3.66
C GLU A 6 -1.54 -2.17 -2.85
N ILE A 7 -2.48 -2.81 -2.16
CA ILE A 7 -2.19 -4.00 -1.37
C ILE A 7 -2.68 -5.23 -2.12
N LEU A 8 -1.76 -6.19 -2.32
CA LEU A 8 -2.05 -7.43 -3.02
C LEU A 8 -2.29 -8.55 -2.00
N ALA A 9 -3.57 -8.84 -1.74
CA ALA A 9 -3.97 -10.08 -1.09
C ALA A 9 -4.03 -11.20 -2.14
N GLY A 10 -3.50 -12.38 -1.81
CA GLY A 10 -3.17 -13.46 -2.76
C GLY A 10 -4.34 -14.17 -3.47
N ALA A 11 -5.26 -13.46 -4.11
CA ALA A 11 -6.29 -14.03 -4.97
C ALA A 11 -6.25 -13.39 -6.36
N TYR A 12 -5.66 -14.09 -7.33
CA TYR A 12 -5.74 -13.76 -8.74
C TYR A 12 -7.14 -14.10 -9.28
N SER A 13 -8.11 -13.24 -8.99
CA SER A 13 -9.40 -13.21 -9.69
C SER A 13 -9.29 -12.31 -10.93
N PHE A 14 -10.17 -12.45 -11.91
CA PHE A 14 -10.22 -11.58 -13.09
C PHE A 14 -10.66 -10.13 -12.74
N ARG A 15 -11.19 -9.91 -11.52
CA ARG A 15 -11.46 -8.60 -10.90
C ARG A 15 -11.37 -8.68 -9.37
N PRO A 16 -10.21 -8.90 -8.75
CA PRO A 16 -10.10 -8.78 -7.30
C PRO A 16 -10.23 -7.28 -6.97
N LEU A 17 -11.06 -6.94 -5.99
CA LEU A 17 -11.01 -5.60 -5.41
C LEU A 17 -9.64 -5.47 -4.73
N LEU A 18 -8.74 -4.65 -5.27
CA LEU A 18 -7.44 -4.37 -4.69
C LEU A 18 -7.64 -3.33 -3.58
N PRO A 19 -7.43 -3.68 -2.30
CA PRO A 19 -7.49 -2.67 -1.25
C PRO A 19 -6.37 -1.65 -1.51
N VAL A 20 -6.78 -0.39 -1.66
CA VAL A 20 -5.86 0.74 -1.83
C VAL A 20 -5.97 1.67 -0.65
N ASP A 21 -4.86 2.30 -0.29
CA ASP A 21 -4.80 3.35 0.73
C ASP A 21 -5.55 3.00 2.02
N THR A 22 -5.34 1.80 2.57
CA THR A 22 -5.99 1.33 3.80
C THR A 22 -5.68 2.18 5.03
N GLY A 23 -4.62 3.02 4.98
CA GLY A 23 -4.36 4.10 5.93
C GLY A 23 -5.04 5.44 5.64
N GLY A 24 -5.90 5.52 4.65
CA GLY A 24 -6.46 6.78 4.17
C GLY A 24 -5.56 7.53 3.19
N GLY A 25 -4.36 7.02 2.89
CA GLY A 25 -3.46 7.60 1.90
C GLY A 25 -3.07 9.04 2.19
N ALA A 26 -2.67 9.79 1.17
CA ALA A 26 -2.30 11.19 1.31
C ALA A 26 -3.45 12.12 1.76
N LEU A 27 -4.71 11.72 1.52
CA LEU A 27 -5.90 12.52 1.84
C LEU A 27 -6.41 12.31 3.27
N GLY A 28 -6.24 11.11 3.82
CA GLY A 28 -6.69 10.76 5.17
C GLY A 28 -5.59 10.84 6.23
N GLU A 29 -4.44 10.21 5.98
CA GLU A 29 -3.29 10.17 6.92
C GLU A 29 -2.34 11.37 6.73
N GLY A 30 -2.43 12.03 5.58
CA GLY A 30 -1.66 13.24 5.27
C GLY A 30 -0.44 13.01 4.38
N ARG A 31 0.10 14.12 3.89
CA ARG A 31 1.13 14.15 2.83
C ARG A 31 2.54 14.14 3.42
N LEU A 32 3.04 12.95 3.78
CA LEU A 32 4.40 12.77 4.31
C LEU A 32 5.38 12.22 3.27
N HIS A 33 5.38 12.78 2.06
CA HIS A 33 6.30 12.40 0.97
C HIS A 33 6.38 10.89 0.67
N GLY A 34 5.31 10.14 0.94
CA GLY A 34 5.26 8.68 0.74
C GLY A 34 5.65 7.86 1.96
N MET A 35 6.15 8.46 3.04
CA MET A 35 6.56 7.72 4.24
C MET A 35 5.40 6.92 4.87
N THR A 36 4.20 7.51 4.93
CA THR A 36 2.99 6.82 5.41
C THR A 36 2.59 5.65 4.53
N HIS A 37 2.78 5.77 3.21
CA HIS A 37 2.50 4.72 2.24
C HIS A 37 3.46 3.53 2.40
N LEU A 38 4.76 3.80 2.61
CA LEU A 38 5.76 2.76 2.88
C LEU A 38 5.49 2.06 4.22
N ALA A 39 5.22 2.84 5.27
CA ALA A 39 4.91 2.30 6.60
C ALA A 39 3.66 1.40 6.54
N GLU A 40 2.62 1.84 5.84
CA GLU A 40 1.39 1.06 5.73
C GLU A 40 1.58 -0.24 4.95
N ALA A 41 2.32 -0.21 3.84
CA ALA A 41 2.63 -1.42 3.09
C ALA A 41 3.34 -2.47 3.98
N VAL A 42 4.28 -2.03 4.84
CA VAL A 42 4.95 -2.90 5.82
C VAL A 42 3.96 -3.42 6.88
N LEU A 43 3.11 -2.56 7.44
CA LEU A 43 2.11 -2.97 8.44
C LEU A 43 1.15 -4.02 7.86
N GLN A 44 0.77 -3.90 6.60
CA GLN A 44 -0.14 -4.82 5.93
C GLN A 44 0.51 -6.18 5.68
N VAL A 45 1.70 -6.22 5.06
CA VAL A 45 2.38 -7.51 4.81
C VAL A 45 2.80 -8.21 6.10
N THR A 46 3.03 -7.47 7.20
CA THR A 46 3.34 -8.04 8.53
C THR A 46 2.11 -8.36 9.37
N GLY A 47 0.89 -8.11 8.87
CA GLY A 47 -0.35 -8.37 9.60
C GLY A 47 -0.59 -7.46 10.82
N ARG A 48 0.11 -6.33 10.89
CA ARG A 48 0.07 -5.34 11.99
C ARG A 48 -0.84 -4.14 11.70
N GLY A 49 -1.62 -4.19 10.62
CA GLY A 49 -2.54 -3.11 10.23
C GLY A 49 -3.71 -2.83 11.18
N GLY A 50 -3.90 -3.60 12.26
CA GLY A 50 -5.04 -3.43 13.19
C GLY A 50 -6.37 -3.79 12.53
N ASP A 51 -7.43 -3.03 12.81
CA ASP A 51 -8.79 -3.27 12.31
C ASP A 51 -8.92 -3.14 10.78
N ARG A 52 -8.00 -2.39 10.18
CA ARG A 52 -7.89 -2.08 8.75
C ARG A 52 -6.92 -3.03 8.02
N LYS A 53 -6.49 -4.12 8.69
CA LYS A 53 -5.65 -5.15 8.05
C LYS A 53 -6.38 -5.79 6.87
N VAL A 54 -5.65 -6.05 5.79
CA VAL A 54 -6.11 -6.81 4.65
C VAL A 54 -5.86 -8.30 4.93
N PRO A 55 -6.91 -9.14 5.03
CA PRO A 55 -6.74 -10.56 5.31
C PRO A 55 -5.87 -11.24 4.25
N GLY A 56 -4.87 -11.99 4.71
CA GLY A 56 -3.97 -12.74 3.81
C GLY A 56 -3.00 -11.87 3.00
N ALA A 57 -2.82 -10.59 3.35
CA ALA A 57 -1.82 -9.76 2.71
C ALA A 57 -0.41 -10.32 2.97
N SER A 58 0.26 -10.75 1.89
CA SER A 58 1.65 -11.18 1.89
C SER A 58 2.51 -10.35 0.95
N ARG A 59 1.88 -9.52 0.10
CA ARG A 59 2.52 -8.62 -0.85
C ARG A 59 1.82 -7.25 -0.80
N ALA A 60 2.59 -6.18 -0.96
CA ALA A 60 2.06 -4.84 -1.08
C ALA A 60 2.94 -4.00 -2.01
N LEU A 61 2.33 -3.03 -2.66
CA LEU A 61 2.97 -2.10 -3.59
C LEU A 61 2.71 -0.68 -3.11
N ALA A 62 3.76 0.14 -3.03
CA ALA A 62 3.65 1.55 -2.71
C ALA A 62 4.24 2.39 -3.83
N THR A 63 3.44 3.30 -4.37
CA THR A 63 3.89 4.28 -5.36
C THR A 63 4.14 5.63 -4.70
N VAL A 64 5.30 6.21 -4.97
CA VAL A 64 5.70 7.51 -4.45
C VAL A 64 6.10 8.39 -5.61
N SER A 65 5.36 9.47 -5.84
CA SER A 65 5.63 10.43 -6.91
C SER A 65 5.72 11.86 -6.37
N ASN A 66 6.53 12.67 -7.05
CA ASN A 66 6.53 14.13 -6.88
C ASN A 66 5.50 14.84 -7.76
N GLY A 67 4.75 14.09 -8.58
CA GLY A 67 3.67 14.60 -9.42
C GLY A 67 4.11 15.27 -10.72
N LEU A 68 5.41 15.27 -11.05
CA LEU A 68 5.95 16.02 -12.19
C LEU A 68 6.89 15.20 -13.09
N SER A 69 7.86 14.50 -12.51
CA SER A 69 8.97 13.95 -13.31
C SER A 69 9.60 12.67 -12.78
N LYS A 70 9.43 12.36 -11.48
CA LYS A 70 10.02 11.18 -10.87
C LYS A 70 8.98 10.45 -10.04
N SER A 71 8.94 9.14 -10.25
CA SER A 71 8.21 8.19 -9.42
C SER A 71 9.16 7.09 -8.96
N ALA A 72 8.84 6.53 -7.81
CA ALA A 72 9.40 5.30 -7.29
C ALA A 72 8.26 4.34 -6.98
N VAL A 73 8.52 3.06 -7.18
CA VAL A 73 7.62 1.97 -6.79
C VAL A 73 8.39 1.05 -5.86
N PHE A 74 7.79 0.73 -4.72
CA PHE A 74 8.32 -0.20 -3.75
C PHE A 74 7.42 -1.41 -3.69
N VAL A 75 8.02 -2.61 -3.71
CA VAL A 75 7.31 -3.87 -3.51
C VAL A 75 7.77 -4.45 -2.17
N PHE A 76 6.80 -4.74 -1.32
CA PHE A 76 7.01 -5.37 -0.02
C PHE A 76 6.50 -6.80 -0.08
N SER A 77 7.28 -7.72 0.46
CA SER A 77 6.93 -9.13 0.55
C SER A 77 7.31 -9.69 1.90
N ARG A 78 6.43 -10.53 2.46
CA ARG A 78 6.79 -11.42 3.56
C ARG A 78 6.85 -12.85 3.04
N ASP A 79 7.96 -13.52 3.31
CA ASP A 79 8.07 -14.96 3.07
C ASP A 79 7.22 -15.71 4.10
N SER A 80 6.52 -16.74 3.63
CA SER A 80 5.61 -17.58 4.42
C SER A 80 6.37 -18.59 5.26
#